data_AF-F4KRG4-F1
#
_entry.id   AF-F4KRG4-F1
#
_cell.length_a   1.000
_cell.length_b   1.000
_cell.length_c   1.000
_cell.angle_alpha   90.00
_cell.angle_beta   90.00
_cell.angle_gamma   90.00
#
_symmetry.space_group_name_H-M   'P 1'
#
loop_
_entity.id
_entity.type
_entity.pdbx_description
1 polymer ?
#
loop_
_entity_poly.entity_id
_entity_poly.type
_entity_poly.pdbx_seq_one_letter_code
_entity_poly.pdbx_strand_id
1 'polypeptide(L)'
;MAFKDYSNAGMWRNAIKRYGIPKDPDSEVSALEGSGVVYVGWDGRVFALDPENGNKRWCRTLRSYGLAAVESQQIDMAFQAGALYAIWNNRIFKLDPSNGQILNIRRADAHLAILFV
;
A
#
# COMPACT_ATOMS: atom_id res chain seq x y z
N MET A 1 -1.65 -13.73 -6.80
CA MET A 1 -1.87 -14.85 -5.85
C MET A 1 -1.88 -14.41 -4.38
N ALA A 2 -1.41 -13.21 -4.00
CA ALA A 2 -1.27 -12.82 -2.58
C ALA A 2 -2.58 -12.50 -1.81
N PHE A 3 -3.71 -12.18 -2.46
CA PHE A 3 -4.92 -11.71 -1.76
C PHE A 3 -5.72 -12.81 -1.03
N LYS A 4 -5.63 -14.07 -1.47
CA LYS A 4 -6.51 -15.15 -0.97
C LYS A 4 -6.04 -15.84 0.31
N ASP A 5 -4.76 -15.74 0.65
CA ASP A 5 -4.18 -16.60 1.69
C ASP A 5 -4.07 -15.91 3.08
N TYR A 6 -4.12 -14.58 3.16
CA TYR A 6 -3.86 -13.84 4.42
C TYR A 6 -5.09 -13.52 5.27
N SER A 7 -6.30 -13.81 4.79
CA SER A 7 -7.50 -13.53 5.56
C SER A 7 -8.11 -14.82 6.07
N ASN A 8 -8.02 -15.04 7.37
CA ASN A 8 -9.20 -15.52 8.06
C ASN A 8 -10.32 -14.54 7.64
N ALA A 9 -11.24 -14.96 6.77
CA ALA A 9 -12.11 -14.05 5.99
C ALA A 9 -12.88 -13.02 6.85
N GLY A 10 -13.03 -13.31 8.15
CA GLY A 10 -13.56 -12.39 9.16
C GLY A 10 -12.66 -11.19 9.49
N MET A 11 -11.33 -11.36 9.60
CA MET A 11 -10.41 -10.25 9.91
C MET A 11 -10.40 -9.21 8.80
N TRP A 12 -10.26 -9.64 7.54
CA TRP A 12 -10.20 -8.72 6.42
C TRP A 12 -11.52 -7.98 6.23
N ARG A 13 -12.67 -8.67 6.41
CA ARG A 13 -13.99 -8.03 6.50
C ARG A 13 -14.05 -6.93 7.57
N ASN A 14 -13.43 -7.14 8.72
CA ASN A 14 -13.42 -6.16 9.80
C ASN A 14 -12.48 -4.99 9.49
N ALA A 15 -11.30 -5.23 8.93
CA ALA A 15 -10.36 -4.19 8.51
C ALA A 15 -10.94 -3.29 7.41
N ILE A 16 -11.58 -3.89 6.40
CA ILE A 16 -12.35 -3.22 5.33
C ILE A 16 -13.35 -2.24 5.94
N LYS A 17 -14.21 -2.73 6.84
CA LYS A 17 -15.20 -1.87 7.52
C LYS A 17 -14.55 -0.79 8.38
N ARG A 18 -13.48 -1.13 9.09
CA ARG A 18 -12.84 -0.25 10.09
C ARG A 18 -12.06 0.91 9.46
N TYR A 19 -11.44 0.67 8.31
CA TYR A 19 -10.57 1.65 7.63
C TYR A 19 -11.15 2.16 6.31
N GLY A 20 -12.34 1.70 5.93
CA GLY A 20 -13.04 2.13 4.71
C GLY A 20 -12.50 1.49 3.43
N ILE A 21 -11.57 0.54 3.52
CA ILE A 21 -10.99 -0.16 2.36
C ILE A 21 -12.13 -0.92 1.65
N PRO A 22 -12.26 -0.88 0.31
CA PRO A 22 -13.35 -1.52 -0.42
C PRO A 22 -13.29 -3.04 -0.29
N LYS A 23 -14.47 -3.67 -0.41
CA LYS A 23 -14.68 -5.08 -0.12
C LYS A 23 -14.33 -6.01 -1.28
N ASP A 24 -14.28 -5.50 -2.51
CA ASP A 24 -14.19 -6.35 -3.70
C ASP A 24 -12.74 -6.72 -4.06
N PRO A 25 -12.46 -8.00 -4.36
CA PRO A 25 -11.13 -8.49 -4.75
C PRO A 25 -10.66 -8.01 -6.13
N ASP A 26 -11.56 -7.45 -6.95
CA ASP A 26 -11.23 -6.74 -8.20
C ASP A 26 -10.96 -5.24 -7.98
N SER A 27 -11.08 -4.76 -6.74
CA SER A 27 -10.82 -3.35 -6.39
C SER A 27 -9.33 -3.07 -6.42
N GLU A 28 -9.00 -1.83 -6.77
CA GLU A 28 -7.68 -1.18 -6.89
C GLU A 28 -6.80 -1.20 -5.60
N VAL A 29 -6.99 -2.20 -4.74
CA VAL A 29 -6.31 -2.39 -3.46
C VAL A 29 -5.13 -3.32 -3.66
N SER A 30 -3.92 -2.79 -3.50
CA SER A 30 -2.73 -3.63 -3.43
C SER A 30 -2.47 -4.05 -1.99
N ALA A 31 -2.18 -5.32 -1.77
CA ALA A 31 -1.84 -5.87 -0.47
C ALA A 31 -0.54 -6.67 -0.55
N LEU A 32 0.32 -6.47 0.44
CA LEU A 32 1.66 -7.04 0.49
C LEU A 32 2.03 -7.39 1.92
N GLU A 33 2.62 -8.55 2.14
CA GLU A 33 3.25 -8.87 3.42
C GLU A 33 4.76 -8.57 3.35
N GLY A 34 5.28 -7.94 4.40
CA GLY A 34 6.72 -7.74 4.57
C GLY A 34 7.06 -7.44 6.03
N SER A 35 8.17 -8.00 6.52
CA SER A 35 8.64 -7.76 7.90
C SER A 35 7.57 -8.00 9.00
N GLY A 36 6.68 -8.98 8.83
CA GLY A 36 5.63 -9.29 9.80
C GLY A 36 4.54 -8.21 9.90
N VAL A 37 4.30 -7.51 8.79
CA VAL A 37 3.28 -6.47 8.63
C VAL A 37 2.54 -6.70 7.32
N VAL A 38 1.23 -6.48 7.33
CA VAL A 38 0.40 -6.42 6.12
C VAL A 38 0.27 -4.97 5.69
N TYR A 39 0.78 -4.65 4.51
CA TYR A 39 0.65 -3.35 3.88
C TYR A 39 -0.54 -3.33 2.92
N VAL A 40 -1.35 -2.27 2.97
CA VAL A 40 -2.52 -2.09 2.12
C VAL A 40 -2.49 -0.71 1.49
N GLY A 41 -2.54 -0.64 0.16
CA GLY A 41 -2.57 0.60 -0.60
C GLY A 41 -3.98 0.86 -1.13
N TRP A 42 -4.59 1.99 -0.78
CA TRP A 42 -5.92 2.38 -1.24
C TRP A 42 -6.16 3.89 -1.09
N ASP A 43 -6.82 4.51 -2.07
CA ASP A 43 -7.23 5.94 -2.05
C ASP A 43 -6.06 6.90 -1.75
N GLY A 44 -4.91 6.66 -2.38
CA GLY A 44 -3.69 7.43 -2.13
C GLY A 44 -3.20 7.35 -0.67
N ARG A 45 -3.53 6.29 0.07
CA ARG A 45 -3.03 5.99 1.42
C ARG A 45 -2.42 4.60 1.48
N VAL A 46 -1.36 4.47 2.27
CA VAL A 46 -0.76 3.18 2.63
C VAL A 46 -1.04 2.92 4.10
N PHE A 47 -1.59 1.75 4.41
CA PHE A 47 -1.87 1.28 5.75
C PHE A 47 -0.91 0.15 6.09
N ALA A 48 -0.31 0.20 7.28
CA ALA A 48 0.38 -0.94 7.87
C ALA A 48 -0.49 -1.54 8.96
N LEU A 49 -0.85 -2.80 8.78
CA LEU A 49 -1.72 -3.55 9.66
C LEU A 49 -0.93 -4.69 10.31
N ASP A 50 -1.26 -4.95 11.55
CA ASP A 50 -0.80 -6.14 12.25
C ASP A 50 -1.41 -7.40 11.61
N PRO A 51 -0.60 -8.41 11.25
CA PRO A 51 -1.10 -9.61 10.59
C PRO A 51 -1.97 -10.48 11.51
N GLU A 52 -1.84 -10.39 12.83
CA GLU A 52 -2.57 -11.28 13.76
C GLU A 52 -3.99 -10.78 14.05
N ASN A 53 -4.19 -9.47 14.05
CA ASN A 53 -5.45 -8.85 14.50
C ASN A 53 -5.97 -7.72 13.60
N GLY A 54 -5.23 -7.35 12.55
CA GLY A 54 -5.61 -6.29 11.61
C GLY A 54 -5.57 -4.88 12.21
N ASN A 55 -4.97 -4.68 13.39
CA ASN A 55 -4.84 -3.34 13.97
C ASN A 55 -3.84 -2.51 13.17
N LYS A 56 -4.22 -1.28 12.87
CA LYS A 56 -3.34 -0.31 12.22
C LYS A 56 -2.16 0.04 13.12
N ARG A 57 -0.95 -0.29 12.66
CA ARG A 57 0.32 0.19 13.21
C ARG A 57 0.59 1.63 12.79
N TRP A 58 0.43 1.93 11.49
CA TRP A 58 0.54 3.28 10.96
C TRP A 58 -0.30 3.46 9.68
N CYS A 59 -0.53 4.71 9.28
CA CYS A 59 -1.13 5.05 7.99
C CYS A 59 -0.42 6.28 7.41
N ARG A 60 -0.10 6.22 6.12
CA ARG A 60 0.58 7.29 5.40
C ARG A 60 -0.26 7.74 4.22
N THR A 61 -0.65 9.01 4.24
CA THR A 61 -1.29 9.65 3.09
C THR A 61 -0.24 10.04 2.06
N LEU A 62 -0.33 9.47 0.87
CA LEU A 62 0.43 9.82 -0.33
C LEU A 62 -0.30 10.86 -1.17
N ARG A 63 -1.63 10.97 -1.03
CA ARG A 63 -2.45 11.88 -1.86
C ARG A 63 -2.04 13.35 -1.84
N SER A 64 -1.45 13.80 -0.74
CA SER A 64 -0.89 15.15 -0.60
C SER A 64 0.26 15.45 -1.57
N TYR A 65 0.84 14.42 -2.19
CA TYR A 65 1.92 14.53 -3.16
C TYR A 65 1.43 14.32 -4.60
N GLY A 66 0.12 14.16 -4.81
CA GLY A 66 -0.45 13.86 -6.12
C GLY A 66 -0.60 15.09 -6.99
N LEU A 67 -0.67 14.85 -8.30
CA LEU A 67 -1.20 15.84 -9.23
C LEU A 67 -2.73 15.74 -9.17
N ALA A 68 -3.42 16.87 -9.03
CA ALA A 68 -4.88 16.94 -8.87
C ALA A 68 -5.69 16.38 -10.05
N ALA A 69 -5.03 15.99 -11.14
CA ALA A 69 -5.64 15.65 -12.43
C ALA A 69 -5.66 14.14 -12.74
N VAL A 70 -5.23 13.26 -11.82
CA VAL A 70 -5.21 11.80 -12.06
C VAL A 70 -6.25 11.11 -11.19
N GLU A 71 -7.16 10.39 -11.83
CA GLU A 71 -8.32 9.72 -11.22
C GLU A 71 -8.02 8.32 -10.66
N SER A 72 -6.82 7.78 -10.89
CA SER A 72 -6.47 6.42 -10.45
C SER A 72 -6.31 6.34 -8.92
N GLN A 73 -7.06 5.43 -8.30
CA GLN A 73 -6.99 5.18 -6.86
C GLN A 73 -6.05 4.02 -6.52
N GLN A 74 -5.53 3.34 -7.55
CA GLN A 74 -4.61 2.22 -7.42
C GLN A 74 -3.25 2.67 -6.90
N ILE A 75 -2.78 1.97 -5.87
CA ILE A 75 -1.42 2.08 -5.35
C ILE A 75 -0.76 0.73 -5.52
N ASP A 76 0.27 0.62 -6.35
CA ASP A 76 1.08 -0.59 -6.41
C ASP A 76 2.17 -0.54 -5.35
N MET A 77 2.46 -1.67 -4.72
CA MET A 77 3.45 -1.74 -3.65
C MET A 77 4.39 -2.93 -3.80
N ALA A 78 5.64 -2.73 -3.37
CA ALA A 78 6.66 -3.77 -3.31
C ALA A 78 7.49 -3.61 -2.03
N PHE A 79 8.00 -4.71 -1.50
CA PHE A 79 8.86 -4.72 -0.32
C PHE A 79 10.18 -5.33 -0.73
N GLN A 80 11.25 -4.55 -0.69
CA GLN A 80 12.56 -4.98 -1.16
C GLN A 80 13.66 -4.33 -0.32
N ALA A 81 14.70 -5.11 0.00
CA ALA A 81 15.87 -4.65 0.74
C ALA A 81 15.52 -3.89 2.03
N GLY A 82 14.49 -4.33 2.75
CA GLY A 82 14.05 -3.73 4.01
C GLY A 82 13.32 -2.39 3.88
N ALA A 83 12.89 -2.02 2.68
CA ALA A 83 12.10 -0.81 2.45
C ALA A 83 10.79 -1.14 1.73
N LEU A 84 9.75 -0.37 2.05
CA LEU A 84 8.47 -0.42 1.37
C LEU A 84 8.46 0.61 0.24
N TYR A 85 8.15 0.16 -0.96
CA TYR A 85 7.98 1.00 -2.13
C TYR A 85 6.49 1.06 -2.46
N ALA A 86 5.98 2.27 -2.68
CA ALA A 86 4.62 2.51 -3.13
C ALA A 86 4.64 3.38 -4.38
N ILE A 87 3.78 3.08 -5.35
CA ILE A 87 3.68 3.81 -6.60
C ILE A 87 2.28 4.39 -6.68
N TRP A 88 2.19 5.70 -6.83
CA TRP A 88 0.91 6.41 -6.97
C TRP A 88 1.09 7.70 -7.76
N ASN A 89 0.20 7.97 -8.71
CA ASN A 89 0.21 9.18 -9.55
C ASN A 89 1.58 9.55 -10.14
N ASN A 90 2.19 8.59 -10.84
CA ASN A 90 3.51 8.74 -11.48
C ASN A 90 4.63 9.12 -10.50
N ARG A 91 4.50 8.72 -9.23
CA ARG A 91 5.54 8.88 -8.21
C ARG A 91 5.83 7.54 -7.54
N ILE A 92 7.10 7.33 -7.26
CA ILE A 92 7.62 6.21 -6.47
C ILE A 92 8.01 6.78 -5.11
N PHE A 93 7.41 6.23 -4.06
CA PHE A 93 7.66 6.57 -2.67
C PHE A 93 8.46 5.44 -2.04
N LYS A 94 9.61 5.77 -1.43
CA LYS A 94 10.32 4.88 -0.52
C LYS A 94 9.86 5.21 0.89
N LEU A 95 9.30 4.23 1.58
CA LEU A 95 8.74 4.33 2.92
C LEU A 95 9.56 3.48 3.90
N ASP A 96 9.78 4.02 5.09
CA ASP A 96 10.25 3.24 6.24
C ASP A 96 9.11 2.29 6.68
N PRO A 97 9.32 0.97 6.65
CA PRO A 97 8.28 0.00 6.97
C PRO A 97 7.80 0.04 8.42
N SER A 98 8.63 0.53 9.35
CA SER A 98 8.36 0.53 10.79
C SER A 98 7.39 1.64 11.21
N ASN A 99 7.44 2.79 10.52
CA ASN A 99 6.74 4.01 10.95
C ASN A 99 5.99 4.73 9.80
N GLY A 100 6.17 4.30 8.54
CA GLY A 100 5.53 4.91 7.38
C GLY A 100 6.11 6.27 6.96
N GLN A 101 7.30 6.65 7.47
CA GLN A 101 8.00 7.86 7.06
C GLN A 101 8.42 7.74 5.59
N ILE A 102 8.20 8.79 4.83
CA ILE A 102 8.68 8.88 3.46
C ILE A 102 10.18 9.20 3.50
N LEU A 103 11.00 8.23 3.10
CA LEU A 103 12.45 8.36 3.01
C LEU A 103 12.89 9.00 1.69
N ASN A 104 12.14 8.77 0.61
CA ASN A 104 12.45 9.31 -0.72
C ASN A 104 11.18 9.39 -1.60
N ILE A 105 11.15 10.35 -2.53
CA ILE A 105 10.12 10.48 -3.56
C ILE A 105 10.81 10.72 -4.90
N ARG A 106 10.42 9.95 -5.92
CA ARG A 106 10.87 10.12 -7.32
C ARG A 106 9.67 10.11 -8.26
N ARG A 107 9.80 10.67 -9.45
CA ARG A 107 8.80 10.44 -10.52
C ARG A 107 9.04 9.08 -11.17
N ALA A 108 7.98 8.40 -11.56
CA ALA A 108 8.06 7.09 -12.23
C ALA A 108 8.46 7.23 -13.72
N ASP A 109 8.17 8.37 -14.35
CA ASP A 109 8.59 8.74 -15.71
C ASP A 109 10.09 9.02 -15.86
N ALA A 110 10.85 9.06 -14.77
CA ALA A 110 12.29 9.23 -14.78
C ALA A 110 12.99 7.94 -15.22
N HIS A 111 12.85 7.56 -16.50
CA HIS A 111 13.62 6.54 -17.24
C HIS A 111 14.12 5.32 -16.44
N LEU A 112 13.29 4.77 -15.56
CA LEU A 112 13.59 3.53 -14.87
C LEU A 112 12.40 2.62 -15.01
N ALA A 113 12.58 1.63 -15.91
CA ALA A 113 11.76 0.45 -16.00
C ALA A 113 11.48 -0.06 -14.58
N ILE A 114 10.22 -0.09 -14.21
CA ILE A 114 9.76 -0.87 -13.07
C ILE A 114 9.83 -2.33 -13.51
N LEU A 115 11.02 -2.92 -13.45
CA LEU A 115 11.21 -4.36 -13.43
C LEU A 115 10.89 -4.83 -12.01
N PHE A 116 9.60 -5.00 -11.71
CA PHE A 116 9.18 -5.84 -10.58
C PHE A 116 8.67 -7.16 -11.17
N VAL A 117 9.55 -8.16 -11.08
CA VAL A 117 9.36 -9.62 -11.23
C VAL A 117 9.01 -10.13 -12.63
#